data_AF-F0G2C2-F1
#
_entry.id   AF-F0G2C2-F1
#
_cell.length_a   1.000
_cell.length_b   1.000
_cell.length_c   1.000
_cell.angle_alpha   90.00
_cell.angle_beta   90.00
_cell.angle_gamma   90.00
#
_symmetry.space_group_name_H-M   'P 1'
#
loop_
_entity.id
_entity.type
_entity.pdbx_description
1 polymer ?
#
loop_
_entity_poly.entity_id
_entity_poly.type
_entity_poly.pdbx_seq_one_letter_code
_entity_poly.pdbx_strand_id
1 'polypeptide(L)'
;LYLHSSVVQTRRVVGGARGAIRDTLAVVRIDTVVSLFVAMLVNAAILVVAAAAFHATGQTHVTDIEQAYQLITPIAGGAAALLFGIALLASGQSSTLTGTIAGQVIMDGFLHMKIPCYQRRLITRGLALVPALIGVLWLGDNSVGQLLVWSQVLLSLQLPFAMWPLIRSVGDRATMGEHTIGRGTRAIAWALFVVITGTNLLLITGVAG
;
A
#
# COMPACT_ATOMS: atom_id res chain seq x y z
N LEU A 1 0.92 0.65 7.54
CA LEU A 1 1.21 0.32 8.96
C LEU A 1 1.61 1.55 9.75
N TYR A 2 2.81 2.11 9.55
CA TYR A 2 3.31 3.28 10.32
C TYR A 2 2.36 4.50 10.31
N LEU A 3 1.86 4.89 9.13
CA LEU A 3 0.93 6.01 9.02
C LEU A 3 -0.37 5.78 9.80
N HIS A 4 -0.96 4.59 9.69
CA HIS A 4 -2.20 4.29 10.40
C HIS A 4 -1.98 4.35 11.92
N SER A 5 -0.86 3.80 12.40
CA SER A 5 -0.48 3.87 13.81
C SER A 5 -0.31 5.32 14.33
N SER A 6 0.21 6.25 13.52
CA SER A 6 0.34 7.65 13.92
C SER A 6 -0.98 8.44 13.80
N VAL A 7 -1.79 8.17 12.77
CA VAL A 7 -3.08 8.85 12.57
C VAL A 7 -4.07 8.46 13.67
N VAL A 8 -4.06 7.22 14.14
CA VAL A 8 -4.92 6.81 15.26
C VAL A 8 -4.60 7.59 16.54
N GLN A 9 -3.34 8.04 16.74
CA GLN A 9 -2.95 8.85 17.89
C GLN A 9 -3.52 10.28 17.84
N THR A 10 -3.94 10.78 16.68
CA THR A 10 -4.53 12.13 16.56
C THR A 10 -5.98 12.18 17.04
N ARG A 11 -6.68 11.04 17.08
CA ARG A 11 -8.03 10.89 17.68
C ARG A 11 -7.97 10.89 19.22
N ARG A 12 -7.19 11.79 19.79
CA ARG A 12 -6.80 11.91 21.21
C ARG A 12 -7.90 11.44 22.16
N VAL A 13 -7.57 10.42 22.96
CA VAL A 13 -8.26 10.14 24.23
C VAL A 13 -7.97 11.32 25.16
N VAL A 14 -8.83 12.34 25.13
CA VAL A 14 -8.85 13.41 26.13
C VAL A 14 -9.48 12.80 27.38
N GLY A 15 -8.65 12.44 28.35
CA GLY A 15 -9.06 11.92 29.66
C GLY A 15 -8.76 10.43 29.82
N GLY A 16 -7.73 10.13 30.63
CA GLY A 16 -7.19 8.79 30.88
C GLY A 16 -8.11 7.79 31.60
N ALA A 17 -9.41 7.79 31.31
CA ALA A 17 -10.31 6.74 31.72
C ALA A 17 -10.10 5.50 30.84
N ARG A 18 -9.77 4.36 31.44
CA ARG A 18 -9.56 3.06 30.76
C ARG A 18 -10.72 2.66 29.82
N GLY A 19 -11.93 3.18 30.04
CA GLY A 19 -13.10 3.00 29.15
C GLY A 19 -12.92 3.66 27.77
N ALA A 20 -12.33 4.86 27.71
CA ALA A 20 -12.20 5.63 26.46
C ALA A 20 -11.26 4.98 25.44
N ILE A 21 -10.29 4.16 25.88
CA ILE A 21 -9.39 3.43 24.99
C ILE A 21 -10.13 2.30 24.27
N ARG A 22 -10.97 1.53 24.98
CA ARG A 22 -11.72 0.41 24.37
C ARG A 22 -12.69 0.91 23.31
N ASP A 23 -13.40 1.99 23.60
CA ASP A 23 -14.35 2.60 22.66
C ASP A 23 -13.65 3.17 21.43
N THR A 24 -12.50 3.85 21.64
CA THR A 24 -11.67 4.35 20.52
C THR A 24 -11.17 3.20 19.65
N LEU A 25 -10.69 2.11 20.24
CA LEU A 25 -10.25 0.92 19.51
C LEU A 25 -11.40 0.27 18.73
N ALA A 26 -12.62 0.25 19.28
CA ALA A 26 -13.79 -0.28 18.57
C ALA A 26 -14.15 0.57 17.36
N VAL A 27 -14.17 1.90 17.49
CA VAL A 27 -14.44 2.83 16.38
C VAL A 27 -13.37 2.72 15.31
N VAL A 28 -12.09 2.76 15.69
CA VAL A 28 -10.96 2.62 14.75
C VAL A 28 -10.99 1.27 14.04
N ARG A 29 -11.39 0.20 14.74
CA ARG A 29 -11.57 -1.12 14.11
C ARG A 29 -12.66 -1.09 13.05
N ILE A 30 -13.82 -0.52 13.35
CA ILE A 30 -14.92 -0.40 12.38
C ILE A 30 -14.48 0.44 11.18
N ASP A 31 -13.88 1.60 11.42
CA ASP A 31 -13.35 2.51 10.39
C ASP A 31 -12.37 1.78 9.44
N THR A 32 -11.43 1.02 10.02
CA THR A 32 -10.45 0.23 9.27
C THR A 32 -11.11 -0.89 8.48
N VAL A 33 -12.03 -1.63 9.09
CA VAL A 33 -12.73 -2.76 8.42
C VAL A 33 -13.57 -2.26 7.25
N VAL A 34 -14.35 -1.20 7.46
CA VAL A 34 -15.18 -0.60 6.39
C VAL A 34 -14.29 -0.07 5.27
N SER A 35 -13.20 0.63 5.59
CA SER A 35 -12.26 1.16 4.59
C SER A 35 -11.62 0.05 3.76
N LEU A 36 -11.14 -1.03 4.41
CA LEU A 36 -10.54 -2.17 3.72
C LEU A 36 -11.58 -2.97 2.91
N PHE A 37 -12.82 -3.04 3.38
CA PHE A 37 -13.91 -3.67 2.65
C PHE A 37 -14.26 -2.91 1.36
N VAL A 38 -14.34 -1.58 1.43
CA VAL A 38 -14.53 -0.74 0.24
C VAL A 38 -13.35 -0.89 -0.73
N ALA A 39 -12.10 -0.89 -0.24
CA ALA A 39 -10.93 -1.12 -1.07
C ALA A 39 -10.97 -2.51 -1.76
N MET A 40 -11.43 -3.55 -1.04
CA MET A 40 -11.64 -4.88 -1.61
C MET A 40 -12.68 -4.86 -2.73
N LEU A 41 -13.81 -4.16 -2.56
CA LEU A 41 -14.83 -4.03 -3.61
C LEU A 41 -14.28 -3.33 -4.85
N VAL A 42 -13.47 -2.28 -4.68
CA VAL A 42 -12.81 -1.59 -5.79
C VAL A 42 -11.83 -2.52 -6.52
N ASN A 43 -10.98 -3.25 -5.78
CA ASN A 43 -10.06 -4.22 -6.37
C ASN A 43 -10.80 -5.34 -7.12
N ALA A 44 -11.91 -5.84 -6.55
CA ALA A 44 -12.77 -6.82 -7.21
C ALA A 44 -13.40 -6.25 -8.48
N ALA A 45 -13.88 -5.00 -8.46
CA ALA A 45 -14.43 -4.34 -9.64
C ALA A 45 -13.38 -4.19 -10.75
N ILE A 46 -12.15 -3.76 -10.40
CA ILE A 46 -11.03 -3.68 -11.36
C ILE A 46 -10.75 -5.06 -11.97
N LEU A 47 -10.70 -6.11 -11.16
CA LEU A 47 -10.47 -7.48 -11.63
C LEU A 47 -11.59 -7.98 -12.55
N VAL A 48 -12.85 -7.71 -12.21
CA VAL A 48 -14.02 -8.08 -13.04
C VAL A 48 -14.02 -7.32 -14.36
N VAL A 49 -13.73 -6.01 -14.34
CA VAL A 49 -13.61 -5.20 -15.56
C VAL A 49 -12.46 -5.71 -16.43
N ALA A 50 -11.29 -5.97 -15.84
CA ALA A 50 -10.15 -6.54 -16.55
C ALA A 50 -10.48 -7.90 -17.17
N ALA A 51 -11.14 -8.79 -16.42
CA ALA A 51 -11.58 -10.09 -16.93
C ALA A 51 -12.59 -9.93 -18.08
N ALA A 52 -13.63 -9.10 -17.92
CA ALA A 52 -14.64 -8.88 -18.94
C ALA A 52 -14.06 -8.21 -20.20
N ALA A 53 -13.11 -7.29 -20.05
CA ALA A 53 -12.51 -6.56 -21.16
C ALA A 53 -11.41 -7.35 -21.89
N PHE A 54 -10.55 -8.06 -21.14
CA PHE A 54 -9.35 -8.70 -21.69
C PHE A 54 -9.51 -10.21 -21.93
N HIS A 55 -10.22 -10.93 -21.06
CA HIS A 55 -10.42 -12.38 -21.23
C HIS A 55 -11.38 -12.70 -22.37
N ALA A 56 -12.42 -11.88 -22.56
CA ALA A 56 -13.41 -12.06 -23.63
C ALA A 56 -12.85 -11.73 -25.04
N THR A 57 -11.79 -10.92 -25.12
CA THR A 57 -11.19 -10.46 -26.39
C THR A 57 -9.95 -11.26 -26.81
N GLY A 58 -9.54 -12.26 -26.02
CA GLY A 58 -8.37 -13.10 -26.30
C GLY A 58 -7.01 -12.40 -26.13
N GLN A 59 -6.99 -11.17 -25.59
CA GLN A 59 -5.79 -10.36 -25.38
C GLN A 59 -5.15 -10.72 -24.03
N THR A 60 -4.20 -11.66 -24.03
CA THR A 60 -3.52 -12.14 -22.80
C THR A 60 -2.29 -11.32 -22.40
N HIS A 61 -1.82 -10.42 -23.28
CA HIS A 61 -0.63 -9.59 -23.07
C HIS A 61 -1.01 -8.10 -22.93
N VAL A 62 -1.72 -7.76 -21.85
CA VAL A 62 -1.93 -6.35 -21.46
C VAL A 62 -1.02 -6.04 -20.29
N THR A 63 0.13 -5.42 -20.58
CA THR A 63 1.14 -5.06 -19.57
C THR A 63 1.08 -3.60 -19.16
N ASP A 64 0.44 -2.75 -19.97
CA ASP A 64 0.56 -1.29 -19.82
C ASP A 64 -0.77 -0.59 -19.53
N ILE A 65 -0.68 0.45 -18.69
CA ILE A 65 -1.81 1.29 -18.29
C ILE A 65 -2.44 1.99 -19.51
N GLU A 66 -1.63 2.30 -20.54
CA GLU A 66 -2.09 2.87 -21.79
C GLU A 66 -3.00 1.90 -22.58
N GLN A 67 -2.64 0.62 -22.61
CA GLN A 67 -3.45 -0.42 -23.25
C GLN A 67 -4.79 -0.57 -22.54
N ALA A 68 -4.83 -0.46 -21.20
CA ALA A 68 -6.08 -0.46 -20.45
C ALA A 68 -7.02 0.70 -20.86
N TYR A 69 -6.50 1.92 -21.05
CA TYR A 69 -7.30 3.06 -21.52
C TYR A 69 -7.88 2.85 -22.93
N GLN A 70 -7.05 2.39 -23.86
CA GLN A 70 -7.45 2.15 -25.24
C GLN A 70 -8.48 1.02 -25.36
N LEU A 71 -8.40 0.00 -24.49
CA LEU A 71 -9.30 -1.15 -24.48
C LEU A 71 -10.63 -0.89 -23.76
N ILE A 72 -10.68 0.02 -22.77
CA ILE A 72 -11.93 0.42 -22.12
C ILE A 72 -12.82 1.26 -23.07
N THR A 73 -12.20 2.08 -23.93
CA THR A 73 -12.92 2.99 -24.85
C THR A 73 -13.97 2.29 -25.74
N PRO A 74 -13.67 1.18 -26.44
CA PRO A 74 -14.65 0.49 -27.29
C PRO A 74 -15.69 -0.32 -26.51
N ILE A 75 -15.43 -0.70 -25.26
CA ILE A 75 -16.30 -1.60 -24.48
C ILE A 75 -17.27 -0.81 -23.58
N ALA A 76 -16.76 0.21 -22.91
CA ALA A 76 -17.51 1.01 -21.92
C ALA A 76 -17.76 2.47 -22.39
N GLY A 77 -17.24 2.85 -23.56
CA GLY A 77 -17.38 4.17 -24.15
C GLY A 77 -16.30 5.17 -23.71
N GLY A 78 -16.14 6.25 -24.49
CA GLY A 78 -15.12 7.27 -24.23
C GLY A 78 -15.26 7.99 -22.88
N ALA A 79 -16.47 8.07 -22.34
CA ALA A 79 -16.71 8.63 -21.00
C ALA A 79 -16.09 7.76 -19.89
N ALA A 80 -16.15 6.43 -20.02
CA ALA A 80 -15.55 5.51 -19.06
C ALA A 80 -14.02 5.57 -19.08
N ALA A 81 -13.42 5.70 -20.26
CA ALA A 81 -11.99 5.88 -20.41
C ALA A 81 -11.50 7.19 -19.75
N LEU A 82 -12.25 8.29 -19.92
CA LEU A 82 -11.96 9.56 -19.26
C LEU A 82 -12.05 9.44 -17.73
N LEU A 83 -13.09 8.79 -17.20
CA LEU A 83 -13.25 8.55 -15.76
C LEU A 83 -12.11 7.70 -15.20
N PHE A 84 -11.65 6.69 -15.94
CA PHE A 84 -10.47 5.90 -15.57
C PHE A 84 -9.21 6.77 -15.47
N GLY A 85 -8.96 7.65 -16.45
CA GLY A 85 -7.85 8.59 -16.41
C GLY A 85 -7.92 9.55 -15.22
N ILE A 86 -9.10 10.10 -14.92
CA ILE A 86 -9.31 10.97 -13.75
C ILE A 86 -9.06 10.20 -12.45
N ALA A 87 -9.57 8.97 -12.34
CA ALA A 87 -9.37 8.11 -11.17
C ALA A 87 -7.89 7.77 -10.96
N LEU A 88 -7.15 7.49 -12.04
CA LEU A 88 -5.71 7.23 -12.00
C LEU A 88 -4.93 8.46 -11.51
N LEU A 89 -5.26 9.66 -12.02
CA LEU A 89 -4.66 10.91 -11.56
C LEU A 89 -4.97 11.19 -10.09
N ALA A 90 -6.22 11.01 -9.67
CA ALA A 90 -6.65 11.20 -8.28
C ALA A 90 -5.93 10.22 -7.33
N SER A 91 -5.78 8.95 -7.73
CA SER A 91 -5.03 7.93 -6.99
C SER A 91 -3.56 8.33 -6.79
N GLY A 92 -2.92 8.86 -7.84
CA GLY A 92 -1.54 9.36 -7.78
C GLY A 92 -1.35 10.53 -6.80
N GLN A 93 -2.32 11.45 -6.72
CA GLN A 93 -2.28 12.54 -5.74
C GLN A 93 -2.47 12.03 -4.30
N SER A 94 -3.44 11.13 -4.09
CA SER A 94 -3.69 10.52 -2.78
C SER A 94 -2.46 9.76 -2.26
N SER A 95 -1.80 8.99 -3.13
CA SER A 95 -0.57 8.26 -2.79
C SER A 95 0.57 9.21 -2.41
N THR A 96 0.73 10.34 -3.11
CA THR A 96 1.77 11.32 -2.79
C THR A 96 1.57 11.94 -1.41
N LEU A 97 0.34 12.31 -1.05
CA LEU A 97 0.03 12.87 0.27
C LEU A 97 0.28 11.84 1.37
N THR A 98 -0.29 10.65 1.22
CA THR A 98 -0.14 9.54 2.16
C THR A 98 1.33 9.16 2.35
N GLY A 99 2.12 9.10 1.27
CA GLY A 99 3.55 8.80 1.29
C GLY A 99 4.37 9.85 2.02
N THR A 100 4.06 11.14 1.85
CA THR A 100 4.79 12.22 2.56
C THR A 100 4.52 12.23 4.06
N ILE A 101 3.30 11.87 4.51
CA ILE A 101 2.99 11.74 5.93
C ILE A 101 3.63 10.46 6.50
N ALA A 102 3.52 9.33 5.80
CA ALA A 102 4.15 8.09 6.22
C ALA A 102 5.68 8.22 6.35
N GLY A 103 6.32 8.88 5.37
CA GLY A 103 7.74 9.18 5.40
C GLY A 103 8.14 10.08 6.58
N GLN A 104 7.29 11.01 6.98
CA GLN A 104 7.52 11.82 8.18
C GLN A 104 7.51 10.96 9.44
N VAL A 105 6.53 10.08 9.59
CA VAL A 105 6.39 9.21 10.77
C VAL A 105 7.63 8.31 10.92
N ILE A 106 8.11 7.75 9.81
CA ILE A 106 9.32 6.92 9.82
C ILE A 106 10.56 7.76 10.15
N MET A 107 10.69 8.95 9.54
CA MET A 107 11.88 9.78 9.71
C MET A 107 11.98 10.42 11.11
N ASP A 108 10.85 10.87 11.66
CA ASP A 108 10.76 11.38 13.03
C ASP A 108 10.99 10.25 14.04
N GLY A 109 10.49 9.03 13.78
CA GLY A 109 10.57 7.89 14.70
C GLY A 109 11.90 7.13 14.67
N PHE A 110 12.48 6.87 13.50
CA PHE A 110 13.70 6.08 13.35
C PHE A 110 14.96 6.93 13.20
N LEU A 111 14.90 8.02 12.43
CA LEU A 111 16.06 8.85 12.11
C LEU A 111 16.15 10.10 13.00
N HIS A 112 15.12 10.38 13.81
CA HIS A 112 14.99 11.58 14.64
C HIS A 112 15.27 12.88 13.87
N MET A 113 14.97 12.90 12.57
CA MET A 113 15.37 13.95 11.64
C MET A 113 14.15 14.73 11.15
N LYS A 114 14.12 16.04 11.42
CA LYS A 114 13.01 16.92 11.07
C LYS A 114 13.31 17.65 9.76
N ILE A 115 12.77 17.14 8.65
CA ILE A 115 12.85 17.77 7.33
C ILE A 115 11.48 18.37 6.97
N PRO A 116 11.42 19.62 6.46
CA PRO A 116 10.16 20.21 6.01
C PRO A 116 9.52 19.42 4.87
N CYS A 117 8.18 19.45 4.80
CA CYS A 117 7.38 18.63 3.88
C CYS A 117 7.76 18.81 2.40
N TYR A 118 8.11 20.03 1.98
CA TYR A 118 8.47 20.30 0.57
C TYR A 118 9.79 19.64 0.18
N GLN A 119 10.82 19.73 1.05
CA GLN A 119 12.12 19.07 0.80
C GLN A 119 11.95 17.56 0.78
N ARG A 120 11.20 17.01 1.75
CA ARG A 120 10.90 15.57 1.77
C ARG A 120 10.20 15.12 0.49
N ARG A 121 9.18 15.86 0.04
CA ARG A 121 8.45 15.55 -1.21
C ARG A 121 9.35 15.65 -2.43
N LEU A 122 10.25 16.63 -2.49
CA LEU A 122 11.16 16.81 -3.61
C LEU A 122 12.20 15.68 -3.66
N ILE A 123 12.78 15.32 -2.50
CA ILE A 123 13.77 14.24 -2.40
C ILE A 123 13.13 12.91 -2.78
N THR A 124 11.98 12.54 -2.21
CA THR A 124 11.34 11.25 -2.51
C THR A 124 10.84 11.17 -3.95
N ARG A 125 10.33 12.29 -4.52
CA ARG A 125 10.00 12.34 -5.95
C ARG A 125 11.22 12.28 -6.85
N GLY A 126 12.29 12.98 -6.50
CA GLY A 126 13.55 12.94 -7.25
C GLY A 126 14.12 11.52 -7.26
N LEU A 127 14.15 10.85 -6.11
CA LEU A 127 14.65 9.49 -5.99
C LEU A 127 13.78 8.46 -6.75
N ALA A 128 12.48 8.74 -6.94
CA ALA A 128 11.60 7.89 -7.73
C ALA A 128 11.65 8.20 -9.24
N LEU A 129 11.64 9.48 -9.62
CA LEU A 129 11.55 9.93 -11.01
C LEU A 129 12.89 9.89 -11.73
N VAL A 130 14.00 10.19 -11.06
CA VAL A 130 15.32 10.23 -11.72
C VAL A 130 15.74 8.84 -12.24
N PRO A 131 15.67 7.75 -11.45
CA PRO A 131 15.97 6.43 -11.97
C PRO A 131 14.98 5.99 -13.06
N ALA A 132 13.70 6.37 -12.93
CA ALA A 132 12.70 6.07 -13.94
C ALA A 132 13.00 6.79 -15.28
N LEU A 133 13.35 8.07 -15.22
CA LEU A 133 13.69 8.86 -16.40
C LEU A 133 14.97 8.32 -17.07
N ILE A 134 16.00 7.99 -16.29
CA ILE A 134 17.22 7.38 -16.82
C ILE A 134 16.92 6.03 -17.48
N GLY A 135 16.11 5.20 -16.83
CA GLY A 135 15.70 3.89 -17.35
C GLY A 135 14.97 3.99 -18.70
N VAL A 136 14.03 4.93 -18.83
CA VAL A 136 13.32 5.19 -20.10
C VAL A 136 14.29 5.67 -21.18
N LEU A 137 15.17 6.61 -20.85
CA LEU A 137 16.13 7.17 -21.82
C LEU A 137 17.17 6.15 -22.31
N TRP A 138 17.55 5.18 -21.46
CA TRP A 138 18.58 4.18 -21.79
C TRP A 138 18.02 2.87 -22.38
N LEU A 139 16.89 2.39 -21.88
CA LEU A 139 16.37 1.05 -22.21
C LEU A 139 15.00 1.08 -22.93
N GLY A 140 14.42 2.25 -23.19
CA GLY A 140 13.15 2.42 -23.93
C GLY A 140 11.90 1.99 -23.14
N ASP A 141 10.73 2.01 -23.80
CA ASP A 141 9.39 1.86 -23.17
C ASP A 141 9.20 0.55 -22.38
N ASN A 142 9.86 -0.54 -22.79
CA ASN A 142 9.81 -1.84 -22.11
C ASN A 142 10.39 -1.83 -20.68
N SER A 143 11.04 -0.74 -20.27
CA SER A 143 11.73 -0.64 -18.98
C SER A 143 10.85 -0.10 -17.87
N VAL A 144 9.76 0.58 -18.22
CA VAL A 144 8.80 1.09 -17.24
C VAL A 144 8.12 -0.07 -16.52
N GLY A 145 7.70 -1.10 -17.26
CA GLY A 145 7.13 -2.33 -16.70
C GLY A 145 8.10 -3.03 -15.75
N GLN A 146 9.38 -3.17 -16.13
CA GLN A 146 10.39 -3.78 -15.25
C GLN A 146 10.65 -2.94 -13.99
N LEU A 147 10.74 -1.61 -14.10
CA LEU A 147 10.89 -0.74 -12.93
C LEU A 147 9.70 -0.83 -11.98
N LEU A 148 8.48 -0.97 -12.51
CA LEU A 148 7.28 -1.18 -11.71
C LEU A 148 7.37 -2.52 -10.96
N VAL A 149 7.78 -3.60 -11.63
CA VAL A 149 7.98 -4.91 -10.98
C VAL A 149 9.05 -4.83 -9.89
N TRP A 150 10.21 -4.22 -10.17
CA TRP A 150 11.27 -4.02 -9.17
C TRP A 150 10.80 -3.18 -7.97
N SER A 151 9.96 -2.19 -8.20
CA SER A 151 9.35 -1.41 -7.11
C SER A 151 8.45 -2.28 -6.22
N GLN A 152 7.70 -3.20 -6.82
CA GLN A 152 6.90 -4.17 -6.05
C GLN A 152 7.80 -5.15 -5.27
N VAL A 153 8.90 -5.61 -5.87
CA VAL A 153 9.89 -6.46 -5.19
C VAL A 153 10.46 -5.75 -3.96
N LEU A 154 10.81 -4.47 -4.07
CA LEU A 154 11.32 -3.69 -2.94
C LEU A 154 10.29 -3.57 -1.80
N LEU A 155 9.02 -3.33 -2.14
CA LEU A 155 7.92 -3.29 -1.16
C LEU A 155 7.74 -4.66 -0.49
N SER A 156 7.78 -5.74 -1.26
CA SER A 156 7.71 -7.12 -0.75
C SER A 156 8.83 -7.44 0.22
N LEU A 157 10.05 -6.98 -0.06
CA LEU A 157 11.20 -7.13 0.84
C LEU A 157 11.03 -6.31 2.14
N GLN A 158 10.40 -5.14 2.08
CA GLN A 158 10.18 -4.27 3.22
C GLN A 158 9.12 -4.82 4.19
N LEU A 159 8.07 -5.48 3.68
CA LEU A 159 6.92 -5.92 4.47
C LEU A 159 7.29 -6.79 5.70
N PRO A 160 8.13 -7.84 5.59
CA PRO A 160 8.52 -8.65 6.74
C PRO A 160 9.18 -7.84 7.87
N PHE A 161 10.04 -6.87 7.53
CA PHE A 161 10.71 -6.01 8.51
C PHE A 161 9.74 -5.11 9.26
N ALA A 162 8.63 -4.71 8.64
CA ALA A 162 7.59 -3.93 9.31
C ALA A 162 6.62 -4.81 10.13
N MET A 163 6.32 -6.02 9.64
CA MET A 163 5.36 -6.93 10.28
C MET A 163 5.92 -7.61 11.54
N TRP A 164 7.16 -8.09 11.49
CA TRP A 164 7.81 -8.77 12.61
C TRP A 164 7.77 -7.96 13.93
N PRO A 165 8.23 -6.69 13.98
CA PRO A 165 8.20 -5.92 15.21
C PRO A 165 6.77 -5.59 15.64
N LEU A 166 5.86 -5.38 14.69
CA LEU A 166 4.46 -5.11 14.98
C LEU A 166 3.79 -6.29 15.70
N ILE A 167 3.94 -7.51 15.18
CA ILE A 167 3.36 -8.72 15.77
C ILE A 167 3.96 -8.99 17.16
N ARG A 168 5.27 -8.75 17.32
CA ARG A 168 5.96 -8.87 18.60
C ARG A 168 5.40 -7.88 19.63
N SER A 169 5.35 -6.59 19.28
CA SER A 169 4.91 -5.51 20.18
C SER A 169 3.45 -5.64 20.60
N VAL A 170 2.57 -6.01 19.66
CA VAL A 170 1.13 -6.14 19.96
C VAL A 170 0.84 -7.36 20.86
N GLY A 171 1.70 -8.37 20.83
CA GLY A 171 1.59 -9.54 21.70
C GLY A 171 2.35 -9.45 23.02
N ASP A 172 3.11 -8.39 23.26
CA ASP A 172 3.87 -8.21 24.50
C ASP A 172 2.99 -7.53 25.57
N ARG A 173 2.84 -8.20 26.72
CA ARG A 173 2.10 -7.64 27.87
C ARG A 173 2.82 -6.47 28.50
N ALA A 174 4.16 -6.41 28.40
CA ALA A 174 4.92 -5.29 28.92
C ALA A 174 4.61 -3.99 28.16
N THR A 175 4.39 -4.07 26.85
CA THR A 175 4.09 -2.90 26.00
C THR A 175 2.60 -2.57 25.92
N MET A 176 1.72 -3.58 25.85
CA MET A 176 0.28 -3.40 25.58
C MET A 176 -0.63 -3.53 26.81
N GLY A 177 -0.11 -4.01 27.95
CA GLY A 177 -0.89 -4.21 29.17
C GLY A 177 -2.12 -5.11 28.97
N GLU A 178 -3.30 -4.61 29.34
CA GLU A 178 -4.59 -5.32 29.20
C GLU A 178 -5.08 -5.43 27.75
N HIS A 179 -4.50 -4.68 26.80
CA HIS A 179 -4.92 -4.65 25.39
C HIS A 179 -4.10 -5.58 24.48
N THR A 180 -3.48 -6.61 25.05
CA THR A 180 -2.75 -7.63 24.27
C THR A 180 -3.67 -8.46 23.39
N ILE A 181 -3.16 -8.85 22.21
CA ILE A 181 -3.90 -9.76 21.33
C ILE A 181 -4.08 -11.15 21.94
N GLY A 182 -5.24 -11.74 21.68
CA GLY A 182 -5.55 -13.12 22.06
C GLY A 182 -4.62 -14.12 21.38
N ARG A 183 -4.46 -15.30 21.99
CA ARG A 183 -3.57 -16.38 21.48
C ARG A 183 -3.94 -16.81 20.05
N GLY A 184 -5.24 -16.87 19.73
CA GLY A 184 -5.72 -17.19 18.38
C GLY A 184 -5.33 -16.14 17.33
N THR A 185 -5.60 -14.86 17.59
CA THR A 185 -5.20 -13.76 16.70
C THR A 185 -3.69 -13.69 16.52
N ARG A 186 -2.92 -13.98 17.57
CA ARG A 186 -1.46 -14.06 17.51
C ARG A 186 -0.98 -15.20 16.61
N ALA A 187 -1.58 -16.38 16.72
CA ALA A 187 -1.26 -17.52 15.85
C ALA A 187 -1.60 -17.21 14.39
N ILE A 188 -2.77 -16.61 14.12
CA ILE A 188 -3.16 -16.17 12.77
C ILE A 188 -2.19 -15.13 12.22
N ALA A 189 -1.78 -14.14 13.02
CA ALA A 189 -0.85 -13.11 12.59
C ALA A 189 0.53 -13.69 12.21
N TRP A 190 1.04 -14.63 13.01
CA TRP A 190 2.29 -15.35 12.68
C TRP A 190 2.13 -16.26 11.46
N ALA A 191 1.01 -16.96 11.31
CA ALA A 191 0.74 -17.76 10.12
C ALA A 191 0.71 -16.90 8.85
N LEU A 192 0.00 -15.77 8.88
CA LEU A 192 -0.02 -14.81 7.77
C LEU A 192 1.37 -14.23 7.48
N PHE A 193 2.16 -13.93 8.52
CA PHE A 193 3.53 -13.48 8.35
C PHE A 193 4.39 -14.52 7.61
N VAL A 194 4.30 -15.80 7.99
CA VAL A 194 5.03 -16.89 7.33
C VAL A 194 4.57 -17.06 5.89
N VAL A 195 3.26 -17.05 5.63
CA VAL A 195 2.71 -17.15 4.26
C VAL A 195 3.16 -15.98 3.39
N ILE A 196 2.99 -14.74 3.85
CA ILE A 196 3.37 -13.54 3.09
C ILE A 196 4.88 -13.51 2.82
N THR A 197 5.69 -13.82 3.83
CA THR A 197 7.15 -13.85 3.66
C THR A 197 7.58 -14.97 2.73
N GLY A 198 6.99 -16.15 2.83
CA GLY A 198 7.24 -17.28 1.93
C GLY A 198 6.88 -16.95 0.49
N THR A 199 5.69 -16.40 0.24
CA THR A 199 5.27 -15.98 -1.11
C THR A 199 6.15 -14.86 -1.66
N ASN A 200 6.56 -13.91 -0.84
CA ASN A 200 7.48 -12.84 -1.26
C ASN A 200 8.85 -13.40 -1.65
N LEU A 201 9.38 -14.37 -0.89
CA LEU A 201 10.65 -15.03 -1.23
C LEU A 201 10.54 -15.80 -2.55
N LEU A 202 9.43 -16.54 -2.75
CA LEU A 202 9.18 -17.24 -4.01
C LEU A 202 9.10 -16.27 -5.20
N LEU A 203 8.41 -15.13 -5.03
CA LEU A 203 8.31 -14.09 -6.05
C LEU A 203 9.69 -13.50 -6.37
N ILE A 204 10.50 -13.20 -5.36
CA ILE A 204 11.87 -12.72 -5.55
C ILE A 204 12.70 -13.73 -6.33
N THR A 205 12.63 -15.02 -5.97
CA THR A 205 13.38 -16.07 -6.69
C THR A 205 12.88 -16.28 -8.12
N GLY A 206 11.58 -16.08 -8.38
CA GLY A 206 11.00 -16.20 -9.72
C GLY A 206 11.18 -14.96 -10.61
N VAL A 207 11.46 -13.79 -10.03
CA VAL A 207 11.81 -12.56 -10.76
C VAL A 207 13.32 -12.46 -10.97
N ALA A 208 14.12 -13.05 -10.09
CA ALA A 208 15.58 -13.05 -10.17
C ALA A 208 16.18 -14.22 -10.98
N GLY A 209 15.38 -15.23 -11.35
CA GLY A 209 15.76 -16.36 -12.20
C GLY A 209 15.13 -16.28 -13.57
#